data_AF-A0A9D6HZG6-F1
#
_entry.id   AF-A0A9D6HZG6-F1
#
_cell.length_a   1.000
_cell.length_b   1.000
_cell.length_c   1.000
_cell.angle_alpha   90.00
_cell.angle_beta   90.00
_cell.angle_gamma   90.00
#
_symmetry.space_group_name_H-M   'P 1'
#
loop_
_entity.id
_entity.type
_entity.pdbx_description
1 polymer ?
#
loop_
_entity_poly.entity_id
_entity_poly.type
_entity_poly.pdbx_seq_one_letter_code
_entity_poly.pdbx_strand_id
1 'polypeptide(L)'
;MSGDARDWAEQYASLAQDYLASREEAALKRAYEMGRRAVEQGLGVLDVAEAHSRVLISALGRGPTAGEGAQLAETAAEFLVESLAPFEMTHRGFKEVNGELHKLNRILEDRAVELEAANKELEAFSYSVSHDLRAPLRHISGYANMLAEYAEGILDEKGRRFLRVIVDAAKGMETLIAELLNFSRMARAEMRAAQVSLEPIVRDIIGEMSPDMVGRDVEWLIGELPEV
;
A
#
# COMPACT_ATOMS: atom_id res chain seq x y z
N MET A 1 39.28 8.71 -4.66
CA MET A 1 38.43 9.06 -5.82
C MET A 1 38.44 7.88 -6.79
N SER A 2 37.29 7.45 -7.30
CA SER A 2 37.21 6.46 -8.39
C SER A 2 37.86 7.02 -9.67
N GLY A 3 38.17 6.15 -10.64
CA GLY A 3 38.73 6.59 -11.93
C GLY A 3 37.84 7.61 -12.64
N ASP A 4 36.53 7.40 -12.60
CA ASP A 4 35.53 8.27 -13.23
C ASP A 4 35.44 9.66 -12.58
N ALA A 5 35.55 9.75 -11.26
CA ALA A 5 35.55 11.03 -10.55
C ALA A 5 36.78 11.88 -10.86
N ARG A 6 37.92 11.24 -11.12
CA ARG A 6 39.16 11.92 -11.51
C ARG A 6 39.08 12.42 -12.95
N ASP A 7 38.62 11.59 -13.88
CA ASP A 7 38.40 11.99 -15.28
C ASP A 7 37.40 13.15 -15.38
N TRP A 8 36.30 13.08 -14.63
CA TRP A 8 35.34 14.19 -14.53
C TRP A 8 36.00 15.48 -14.04
N ALA A 9 36.83 15.42 -12.99
CA ALA A 9 37.49 16.59 -12.43
C ALA A 9 38.53 17.21 -13.39
N GLU A 10 39.22 16.39 -14.19
CA GLU A 10 40.14 16.84 -15.23
C GLU A 10 39.39 17.56 -16.37
N GLN A 11 38.26 17.01 -16.82
CA GLN A 11 37.39 17.65 -17.82
C GLN A 11 36.79 18.96 -17.30
N TYR A 12 36.34 18.97 -16.04
CA TYR A 12 35.83 20.16 -15.38
C TYR A 12 36.89 21.27 -15.37
N ALA A 13 38.12 20.92 -14.96
CA ALA A 13 39.22 21.87 -14.89
C ALA A 13 39.58 22.46 -16.26
N SER A 14 39.60 21.64 -17.32
CA SER A 14 39.85 22.12 -18.69
C SER A 14 38.79 23.14 -19.11
N LEU A 15 37.51 22.82 -18.95
CA LEU A 15 36.41 23.69 -19.37
C LEU A 15 36.36 25.00 -18.56
N ALA A 16 36.64 24.92 -17.26
CA ALA A 16 36.71 26.10 -16.40
C ALA A 16 37.87 27.01 -16.81
N GLN A 17 39.05 26.45 -17.10
CA GLN A 17 40.20 27.22 -17.57
C GLN A 17 39.94 27.90 -18.93
N ASP A 18 39.30 27.18 -19.86
CA ASP A 18 38.91 27.73 -21.15
C ASP A 18 37.96 28.92 -20.99
N TYR A 19 36.94 28.80 -20.12
CA TYR A 19 36.01 29.89 -19.85
C TYR A 19 36.65 31.09 -19.16
N LEU A 20 37.53 30.86 -18.17
CA LEU A 20 38.28 31.94 -17.52
C LEU A 20 39.14 32.74 -18.51
N ALA A 21 39.60 32.10 -19.59
CA ALA A 21 40.36 32.75 -20.66
C ALA A 21 39.49 33.43 -21.73
N SER A 22 38.41 32.78 -22.18
CA SER A 22 37.63 33.23 -23.34
C SER A 22 36.38 34.05 -22.99
N ARG A 23 35.77 33.77 -21.83
CA ARG A 23 34.46 34.29 -21.37
C ARG A 23 33.30 34.08 -22.35
N GLU A 24 33.39 33.04 -23.18
CA GLU A 24 32.30 32.72 -24.11
C GLU A 24 31.09 32.12 -23.36
N GLU A 25 29.90 32.65 -23.64
CA GLU A 25 28.64 32.18 -23.06
C GLU A 25 28.35 30.70 -23.37
N ALA A 26 28.85 30.19 -24.51
CA ALA A 26 28.78 28.77 -24.87
C ALA A 26 29.46 27.85 -23.84
N ALA A 27 30.44 28.35 -23.07
CA ALA A 27 31.10 27.59 -22.02
C ALA A 27 30.27 27.50 -20.74
N LEU A 28 29.36 28.43 -20.47
CA LEU A 28 28.39 28.32 -19.36
C LEU A 28 27.44 27.14 -19.58
N LYS A 29 26.94 26.95 -20.80
CA LYS A 29 26.16 25.75 -21.15
C LYS A 29 26.94 24.46 -20.89
N ARG A 30 28.26 24.45 -21.15
CA ARG A 30 29.12 23.29 -20.84
C ARG A 30 29.31 23.11 -19.33
N ALA A 31 29.37 24.18 -18.55
CA ALA A 31 29.40 24.15 -17.10
C ALA A 31 28.14 23.48 -16.54
N TYR A 32 26.96 23.88 -17.03
CA TYR A 32 25.69 23.23 -16.71
C TYR A 32 25.70 21.73 -17.05
N GLU A 33 26.13 21.36 -18.26
CA GLU A 33 26.20 19.96 -18.70
C GLU A 33 27.21 19.14 -17.87
N MET A 34 28.29 19.76 -17.37
CA MET A 34 29.22 19.13 -16.43
C MET A 34 28.56 18.88 -15.07
N GLY A 35 27.81 19.85 -14.55
CA GLY A 35 27.02 19.70 -13.35
C GLY A 35 25.98 18.59 -13.46
N ARG A 36 25.28 18.50 -14.60
CA ARG A 36 24.28 17.45 -14.85
C ARG A 36 24.94 16.06 -14.86
N ARG A 37 26.06 15.92 -15.58
CA ARG A 37 26.84 14.67 -15.59
C ARG A 37 27.36 14.29 -14.20
N ALA A 38 27.76 15.27 -13.39
CA ALA A 38 28.18 15.02 -12.02
C ALA A 38 27.06 14.39 -11.19
N VAL A 39 25.84 14.94 -11.28
CA VAL A 39 24.65 14.36 -10.63
C VAL A 39 24.35 12.94 -11.14
N GLU A 40 24.40 12.72 -12.46
CA GLU A 40 24.18 11.41 -13.08
C GLU A 40 25.21 10.34 -12.64
N GLN A 41 26.45 10.77 -12.38
CA GLN A 41 27.54 9.91 -11.92
C GLN A 41 27.59 9.76 -10.39
N GLY A 42 26.66 10.37 -9.65
CA GLY A 42 26.60 10.30 -8.19
C GLY A 42 27.67 11.13 -7.47
N LEU A 43 28.30 12.08 -8.15
CA LEU A 43 29.17 13.07 -7.51
C LEU A 43 28.34 14.09 -6.73
N GLY A 44 28.90 14.62 -5.65
CA GLY A 44 28.29 15.63 -4.82
C GLY A 44 28.76 17.05 -5.13
N VAL A 45 28.10 18.04 -4.52
CA VAL A 45 28.50 19.45 -4.58
C VAL A 45 29.93 19.67 -4.08
N LEU A 46 30.38 18.85 -3.13
CA LEU A 46 31.74 18.93 -2.58
C LEU A 46 32.81 18.52 -3.62
N ASP A 47 32.53 17.54 -4.49
CA ASP A 47 33.45 17.13 -5.56
C ASP A 47 33.62 18.26 -6.59
N VAL A 48 32.53 18.95 -6.92
CA VAL A 48 32.54 20.13 -7.79
C VAL A 48 33.34 21.27 -7.14
N ALA A 49 33.10 21.56 -5.86
CA ALA A 49 33.80 22.60 -5.12
C ALA A 49 35.30 22.33 -5.01
N GLU A 50 35.70 21.07 -4.81
CA GLU A 50 37.11 20.66 -4.78
C GLU A 50 37.79 20.85 -6.15
N ALA A 51 37.14 20.40 -7.23
CA ALA A 51 37.65 20.58 -8.59
C ALA A 51 37.77 22.07 -8.95
N HIS A 52 36.77 22.87 -8.60
CA HIS A 52 36.77 24.32 -8.82
C HIS A 52 37.86 25.04 -8.02
N SER A 53 38.05 24.66 -6.76
CA SER A 53 39.11 25.24 -5.91
C SER A 53 40.50 25.02 -6.50
N ARG A 54 40.77 23.84 -7.09
CA ARG A 54 42.03 23.56 -7.80
C ARG A 54 42.24 24.50 -8.99
N VAL A 55 41.19 24.74 -9.78
CA VAL A 55 41.24 25.68 -10.92
C VAL A 55 41.58 27.09 -10.43
N LEU A 56 40.88 27.57 -9.41
CA LEU A 56 41.12 28.89 -8.81
C LEU A 56 42.54 29.05 -8.28
N ILE A 57 43.03 28.07 -7.50
CA ILE A 57 44.41 28.09 -6.96
C ILE A 57 45.42 28.16 -8.11
N SER A 58 45.23 27.34 -9.15
CA SER A 58 46.12 27.33 -10.32
C SER A 58 46.10 28.67 -11.07
N ALA A 59 44.95 29.32 -11.16
CA ALA A 59 44.79 30.57 -11.90
C ALA A 59 45.36 31.76 -11.11
N LEU A 60 45.15 31.81 -9.80
CA LEU A 60 45.73 32.82 -8.89
C LEU A 60 47.26 32.67 -8.76
N GLY A 61 47.78 31.44 -8.81
CA GLY A 61 49.22 31.17 -8.79
C GLY A 61 50.00 31.80 -9.96
N ARG A 62 49.32 32.28 -11.01
CA ARG A 62 49.94 33.02 -12.13
C ARG A 62 50.28 34.47 -11.79
N GLY A 63 49.90 34.95 -10.61
CA GLY A 63 50.18 36.30 -10.14
C GLY A 63 49.41 37.40 -10.88
N PRO A 64 48.07 37.30 -10.99
CA PRO A 64 47.28 38.37 -11.59
C PRO A 64 47.41 39.68 -10.79
N THR A 65 47.26 40.81 -11.46
CA THR A 65 47.12 42.11 -10.78
C THR A 65 45.83 42.14 -9.95
N ALA A 66 45.69 43.10 -9.04
CA ALA A 66 44.50 43.21 -8.18
C ALA A 66 43.19 43.31 -8.99
N GLY A 67 43.19 44.02 -10.13
CA GLY A 67 42.02 44.13 -11.01
C GLY A 67 41.72 42.83 -11.77
N GLU A 68 42.75 42.16 -12.27
CA GLU A 68 42.60 40.85 -12.94
C GLU A 68 42.16 39.75 -11.96
N GLY A 69 42.63 39.81 -10.71
CA GLY A 69 42.25 38.86 -9.66
C GLY A 69 40.78 38.98 -9.27
N ALA A 70 40.27 40.20 -9.11
CA ALA A 70 38.85 40.43 -8.86
C ALA A 70 37.98 39.89 -10.00
N GLN A 71 38.37 40.21 -11.24
CA GLN A 71 37.64 39.79 -12.42
C GLN A 71 37.67 38.27 -12.63
N LEU A 72 38.80 37.62 -12.35
CA LEU A 72 38.95 36.16 -12.39
C LEU A 72 38.03 35.50 -11.37
N ALA A 73 37.93 36.05 -10.16
CA ALA A 73 37.03 35.53 -9.13
C ALA A 73 35.56 35.63 -9.55
N GLU A 74 35.14 36.73 -10.17
CA GLU A 74 33.79 36.89 -10.71
C GLU A 74 33.48 35.85 -11.79
N THR A 75 34.34 35.71 -12.81
CA THR A 75 34.13 34.73 -13.89
C THR A 75 34.18 33.29 -13.39
N ALA A 76 35.03 32.99 -12.40
CA ALA A 76 35.05 31.68 -11.76
C ALA A 76 33.74 31.40 -11.01
N ALA A 77 33.22 32.39 -10.29
CA ALA A 77 31.95 32.28 -9.58
C ALA A 77 30.78 32.03 -10.54
N GLU A 78 30.73 32.72 -11.68
CA GLU A 78 29.71 32.47 -12.72
C GLU A 78 29.74 31.02 -13.21
N PHE A 79 30.93 30.50 -13.53
CA PHE A 79 31.10 29.11 -13.95
C PHE A 79 30.68 28.11 -12.86
N LEU A 80 31.02 28.39 -11.61
CA LEU A 80 30.66 27.53 -10.47
C LEU A 80 29.15 27.52 -10.26
N VAL A 81 28.49 28.69 -10.26
CA VAL A 81 27.03 28.79 -10.10
C VAL A 81 26.32 27.98 -11.17
N GLU A 82 26.73 28.11 -12.43
CA GLU A 82 26.12 27.36 -13.53
C GLU A 82 26.37 25.85 -13.41
N SER A 83 27.57 25.45 -12.94
CA SER A 83 27.89 24.05 -12.64
C SER A 83 27.06 23.47 -11.48
N LEU A 84 26.61 24.31 -10.55
CA LEU A 84 25.83 23.90 -9.38
C LEU A 84 24.32 23.93 -9.63
N ALA A 85 23.84 24.60 -10.68
CA ALA A 85 22.41 24.69 -11.01
C ALA A 85 21.69 23.32 -11.10
N PRO A 86 22.28 22.26 -11.71
CA PRO A 86 21.68 20.93 -11.73
C PRO A 86 21.44 20.34 -10.33
N PHE A 87 22.37 20.56 -9.40
CA PHE A 87 22.25 20.07 -8.01
C PHE A 87 21.11 20.77 -7.27
N GLU A 88 20.98 22.09 -7.44
CA GLU A 88 19.89 22.84 -6.84
C GLU A 88 18.52 22.35 -7.36
N MET A 89 18.41 22.13 -8.67
CA MET A 89 17.19 21.62 -9.28
C MET A 89 16.84 20.22 -8.77
N THR A 90 17.80 19.30 -8.70
CA THR A 90 17.58 17.96 -8.14
C THR A 90 17.17 18.03 -6.67
N HIS A 91 17.81 18.88 -5.87
CA HIS A 91 17.48 19.05 -4.45
C HIS A 91 16.07 19.62 -4.25
N ARG A 92 15.70 20.61 -5.06
CA ARG A 92 14.36 21.21 -5.03
C ARG A 92 13.30 20.18 -5.42
N GLY A 93 13.50 19.46 -6.52
CA GLY A 93 12.60 18.39 -6.96
C GLY A 93 12.47 17.28 -5.92
N PHE A 94 13.57 16.87 -5.27
CA PHE A 94 13.54 15.90 -4.18
C PHE A 94 12.68 16.39 -3.01
N LYS A 95 12.84 17.65 -2.58
CA LYS A 95 12.03 18.23 -1.49
C LYS A 95 10.55 18.28 -1.83
N GLU A 96 10.20 18.65 -3.07
CA GLU A 96 8.81 18.70 -3.53
C GLU A 96 8.17 17.31 -3.52
N VAL A 97 8.83 16.33 -4.13
CA VAL A 97 8.34 14.94 -4.16
C VAL A 97 8.22 14.36 -2.75
N ASN A 98 9.21 14.59 -1.88
CA ASN A 98 9.14 14.11 -0.50
C ASN A 98 8.00 14.78 0.29
N GLY A 99 7.75 16.06 0.05
CA GLY A 99 6.61 16.79 0.62
C GLY A 99 5.26 16.19 0.18
N GLU A 100 5.10 15.90 -1.12
CA GLU A 100 3.90 15.25 -1.65
C GLU A 100 3.73 13.82 -1.12
N LEU A 101 4.82 13.05 -1.01
CA LEU A 101 4.81 11.71 -0.44
C LEU A 101 4.30 11.74 1.01
N HIS A 102 4.79 12.67 1.84
CA HIS A 102 4.31 12.83 3.20
C HIS A 102 2.83 13.23 3.29
N LYS A 103 2.35 14.11 2.39
CA LYS A 103 0.92 14.47 2.33
C LYS A 103 0.06 13.26 1.95
N LEU A 104 0.46 12.52 0.92
CA LEU A 104 -0.28 11.35 0.44
C LEU A 104 -0.31 10.25 1.51
N ASN A 105 0.81 10.03 2.20
CA ASN A 105 0.87 9.04 3.28
C ASN A 105 -0.08 9.43 4.43
N ARG A 106 -0.13 10.71 4.83
CA ARG A 106 -1.09 11.18 5.83
C ARG A 106 -2.54 10.96 5.39
N ILE A 107 -2.87 11.26 4.13
CA ILE A 107 -4.22 11.01 3.59
C ILE A 107 -4.54 9.51 3.62
N LEU A 108 -3.59 8.65 3.29
CA LEU A 108 -3.78 7.19 3.35
C LEU A 108 -4.03 6.72 4.79
N GLU A 109 -3.25 7.21 5.76
CA GLU A 109 -3.44 6.93 7.18
C GLU A 109 -4.83 7.38 7.67
N ASP A 110 -5.25 8.60 7.34
CA ASP A 110 -6.56 9.14 7.71
C ASP A 110 -7.70 8.28 7.11
N ARG A 111 -7.58 7.91 5.83
CA ARG A 111 -8.57 7.04 5.17
C ARG A 111 -8.61 5.63 5.75
N ALA A 112 -7.47 5.09 6.16
CA ALA A 112 -7.43 3.79 6.81
C ALA A 112 -8.18 3.83 8.15
N VAL A 113 -7.99 4.89 8.95
CA VAL A 113 -8.72 5.10 10.21
C VAL A 113 -10.22 5.27 9.96
N GLU A 114 -10.62 6.07 8.96
CA GLU A 114 -12.04 6.23 8.59
C GLU A 114 -12.69 4.91 8.17
N LEU A 115 -12.00 4.11 7.35
CA LEU A 115 -12.48 2.81 6.92
C LEU A 115 -12.60 1.84 8.10
N GLU A 116 -11.64 1.83 9.01
CA GLU A 116 -11.70 1.01 10.22
C GLU A 116 -12.89 1.41 11.11
N ALA A 117 -13.11 2.71 11.30
CA ALA A 117 -14.22 3.23 12.08
C ALA A 117 -15.57 2.87 11.44
N ALA A 118 -15.74 3.12 10.13
CA ALA A 118 -16.96 2.79 9.39
C ALA A 118 -17.23 1.27 9.41
N ASN A 119 -16.18 0.44 9.33
CA ASN A 119 -16.32 -1.00 9.42
C ASN A 119 -16.75 -1.46 10.82
N LYS A 120 -16.21 -0.86 11.91
CA LYS A 120 -16.67 -1.11 13.29
C LYS A 120 -18.13 -0.68 13.50
N GLU A 121 -18.53 0.45 12.92
CA GLU A 121 -19.92 0.92 12.99
C GLU A 121 -20.87 -0.03 12.26
N LEU A 122 -20.48 -0.51 11.07
CA LEU A 122 -21.24 -1.50 10.31
C LEU A 122 -21.39 -2.81 11.11
N GLU A 123 -20.36 -3.24 11.84
CA GLU A 123 -20.42 -4.41 12.71
C GLU A 123 -21.41 -4.25 13.87
N ALA A 124 -21.33 -3.12 14.57
CA ALA A 124 -22.26 -2.81 15.65
C ALA A 124 -23.71 -2.77 15.12
N PHE A 125 -23.92 -2.17 13.95
CA PHE A 125 -25.22 -2.11 13.30
C PHE A 125 -25.75 -3.51 12.92
N SER A 126 -24.94 -4.32 12.20
CA SER A 126 -25.34 -5.67 11.81
C SER A 126 -25.66 -6.55 13.02
N TYR A 127 -24.88 -6.43 14.11
CA TYR A 127 -25.14 -7.16 15.35
C TYR A 127 -26.45 -6.73 16.01
N SER A 128 -26.67 -5.41 16.14
CA SER A 128 -27.89 -4.82 16.72
C SER A 128 -29.14 -5.27 15.96
N VAL A 129 -29.17 -5.09 14.64
CA VAL A 129 -30.31 -5.47 13.80
C VAL A 129 -30.59 -6.96 13.88
N SER A 130 -29.56 -7.81 13.85
CA SER A 130 -29.73 -9.26 13.93
C SER A 130 -30.33 -9.71 15.26
N HIS A 131 -29.88 -9.11 16.37
CA HIS A 131 -30.45 -9.37 17.68
C HIS A 131 -31.92 -8.90 17.77
N ASP A 132 -32.19 -7.69 17.28
CA ASP A 132 -33.53 -7.09 17.29
C ASP A 132 -34.53 -7.84 16.41
N LEU A 133 -34.08 -8.49 15.33
CA LEU A 133 -34.90 -9.36 14.49
C LEU A 133 -35.15 -10.74 15.10
N ARG A 134 -34.25 -11.27 15.93
CA ARG A 134 -34.40 -12.59 16.55
C ARG A 134 -35.55 -12.63 17.56
N ALA A 135 -35.72 -11.57 18.35
CA ALA A 135 -36.80 -11.50 19.33
C ALA A 135 -38.22 -11.63 18.72
N PRO A 136 -38.61 -10.86 17.69
CA PRO A 136 -39.92 -11.01 17.05
C PRO A 136 -40.07 -12.34 16.31
N LEU A 137 -39.02 -12.88 15.67
CA LEU A 137 -39.08 -14.20 15.02
C LEU A 137 -39.35 -15.34 16.00
N ARG A 138 -38.71 -15.30 17.17
CA ARG A 138 -38.96 -16.22 18.28
C ARG A 138 -40.40 -16.10 18.79
N HIS A 139 -40.94 -14.89 18.90
CA HIS A 139 -42.34 -14.68 19.29
C HIS A 139 -43.32 -15.22 18.25
N ILE A 140 -43.09 -14.97 16.96
CA ILE A 140 -43.92 -15.50 15.87
C ILE A 140 -43.94 -17.02 15.91
N SER A 141 -42.76 -17.65 16.01
CA SER A 141 -42.64 -19.11 16.12
C SER A 141 -43.32 -19.65 17.38
N GLY A 142 -43.11 -19.00 18.52
CA GLY A 142 -43.72 -19.37 19.80
C GLY A 142 -45.24 -19.32 19.76
N TYR A 143 -45.83 -18.22 19.30
CA TYR A 143 -47.28 -18.09 19.18
C TYR A 143 -47.87 -19.07 18.16
N ALA A 144 -47.19 -19.32 17.04
CA ALA A 144 -47.65 -20.29 16.05
C ALA A 144 -47.65 -21.73 16.62
N ASN A 145 -46.64 -22.09 17.42
CA ASN A 145 -46.59 -23.39 18.12
C ASN A 145 -47.69 -23.49 19.19
N MET A 146 -47.87 -22.46 20.03
CA MET A 146 -48.94 -22.44 21.04
C MET A 146 -50.33 -22.55 20.40
N LEU A 147 -50.54 -21.89 19.26
CA LEU A 147 -51.80 -21.98 18.52
C LEU A 147 -52.01 -23.37 17.91
N ALA A 148 -50.94 -24.04 17.46
CA ALA A 148 -51.00 -25.40 16.96
C ALA A 148 -51.41 -26.40 18.05
N GLU A 149 -50.88 -26.24 19.27
CA GLU A 149 -51.25 -27.05 20.44
C GLU A 149 -52.69 -26.76 20.91
N TYR A 150 -53.07 -25.47 21.04
CA TYR A 150 -54.37 -25.10 21.59
C TYR A 150 -55.54 -25.44 20.66
N ALA A 151 -55.30 -25.42 19.35
CA ALA A 151 -56.31 -25.74 18.34
C ALA A 151 -56.17 -27.16 17.78
N GLU A 152 -55.47 -28.05 18.49
CA GLU A 152 -55.35 -29.45 18.14
C GLU A 152 -56.75 -30.11 18.09
N GLY A 153 -57.04 -30.80 16.98
CA GLY A 153 -58.37 -31.37 16.71
C GLY A 153 -59.43 -30.37 16.22
N ILE A 154 -59.18 -29.05 16.30
CA ILE A 154 -60.06 -28.00 15.74
C ILE A 154 -59.61 -27.61 14.33
N LEU A 155 -58.30 -27.54 14.11
CA LEU A 155 -57.71 -27.16 12.82
C LEU A 155 -57.83 -28.31 11.80
N ASP A 156 -58.33 -27.96 10.61
CA ASP A 156 -58.24 -28.81 9.43
C ASP A 156 -56.78 -28.95 8.96
N GLU A 157 -56.52 -29.84 8.01
CA GLU A 157 -55.17 -30.07 7.48
C GLU A 157 -54.55 -28.79 6.90
N LYS A 158 -55.39 -27.91 6.32
CA LYS A 158 -54.94 -26.64 5.73
C LYS A 158 -54.45 -25.68 6.80
N GLY A 159 -55.18 -25.53 7.91
CA GLY A 159 -54.77 -24.73 9.07
C GLY A 159 -53.47 -25.23 9.69
N ARG A 160 -53.33 -26.54 9.89
CA ARG A 160 -52.08 -27.15 10.37
C ARG A 160 -50.91 -26.94 9.41
N ARG A 161 -51.16 -26.94 8.09
CA ARG A 161 -50.13 -26.61 7.09
C ARG A 161 -49.69 -25.14 7.18
N PHE A 162 -50.62 -24.20 7.35
CA PHE A 162 -50.24 -22.78 7.47
C PHE A 162 -49.38 -22.50 8.70
N LEU A 163 -49.71 -23.10 9.87
CA LEU A 163 -48.88 -22.94 11.06
C LEU A 163 -47.47 -23.50 10.88
N ARG A 164 -47.33 -24.68 10.25
CA ARG A 164 -46.00 -25.22 9.87
C ARG A 164 -45.22 -24.25 8.98
N VAL A 165 -45.85 -23.72 7.93
CA VAL A 165 -45.18 -22.74 7.04
C VAL A 165 -44.71 -21.49 7.79
N ILE A 166 -45.51 -20.97 8.74
CA ILE A 166 -45.12 -19.81 9.55
C ILE A 166 -43.90 -20.12 10.42
N VAL A 167 -43.91 -21.27 11.10
CA VAL A 167 -42.80 -21.72 11.96
C VAL A 167 -41.53 -21.95 11.13
N ASP A 168 -41.65 -22.65 10.00
CA ASP A 168 -40.51 -22.95 9.12
C ASP A 168 -39.92 -21.66 8.52
N ALA A 169 -40.76 -20.71 8.11
CA ALA A 169 -40.31 -19.42 7.60
C ALA A 169 -39.59 -18.60 8.68
N ALA A 170 -40.11 -18.56 9.90
CA ALA A 170 -39.48 -17.83 11.01
C ALA A 170 -38.12 -18.44 11.40
N LYS A 171 -38.02 -19.77 11.50
CA LYS A 171 -36.75 -20.49 11.74
C LYS A 171 -35.75 -20.32 10.60
N GLY A 172 -36.21 -20.36 9.35
CA GLY A 172 -35.37 -20.10 8.19
C GLY A 172 -34.75 -18.71 8.23
N MET A 173 -35.54 -17.70 8.63
CA MET A 173 -35.06 -16.33 8.80
C MET A 173 -34.04 -16.19 9.93
N GLU A 174 -34.25 -16.85 11.08
CA GLU A 174 -33.26 -16.87 12.18
C GLU A 174 -31.91 -17.47 11.72
N THR A 175 -31.95 -18.55 10.94
CA THR A 175 -30.77 -19.23 10.40
C THR A 175 -30.01 -18.32 9.43
N LEU A 176 -30.73 -17.72 8.47
CA LEU A 176 -30.13 -16.85 7.45
C LEU A 176 -29.48 -15.59 8.06
N ILE A 177 -30.09 -15.02 9.11
CA ILE A 177 -29.51 -13.91 9.88
C ILE A 177 -28.22 -14.35 10.57
N ALA A 178 -28.20 -15.55 11.19
CA ALA A 178 -27.02 -16.08 11.87
C ALA A 178 -25.87 -16.38 10.89
N GLU A 179 -26.19 -16.96 9.73
CA GLU A 179 -25.21 -17.26 8.68
C GLU A 179 -24.61 -15.99 8.07
N LEU A 180 -25.42 -14.97 7.82
CA LEU A 180 -24.94 -13.69 7.29
C LEU A 180 -23.98 -13.00 8.26
N LEU A 181 -24.27 -13.04 9.57
CA LEU A 181 -23.37 -12.54 10.61
C LEU A 181 -22.05 -13.31 10.65
N ASN A 182 -22.11 -14.65 10.55
CA ASN A 182 -20.91 -15.48 10.54
C ASN A 182 -20.07 -15.24 9.29
N PHE A 183 -20.68 -15.17 8.12
CA PHE A 183 -20.00 -14.84 6.87
C PHE A 183 -19.30 -13.48 6.95
N SER A 184 -20.01 -12.46 7.46
CA SER A 184 -19.47 -11.12 7.67
C SER A 184 -18.27 -11.12 8.63
N ARG A 185 -18.25 -12.00 9.64
CA ARG A 185 -17.10 -12.16 10.56
C ARG A 185 -15.94 -12.89 9.89
N MET A 186 -16.22 -13.95 9.12
CA MET A 186 -15.21 -14.76 8.44
C MET A 186 -14.44 -13.99 7.37
N ALA A 187 -15.12 -13.18 6.56
CA ALA A 187 -14.48 -12.37 5.51
C ALA A 187 -13.45 -11.36 6.06
N ARG A 188 -13.43 -11.13 7.38
CA ARG A 188 -12.59 -10.13 8.05
C ARG A 188 -11.66 -10.72 9.10
N ALA A 189 -11.66 -12.04 9.30
CA ALA A 189 -10.67 -12.69 10.13
C ALA A 189 -9.30 -12.58 9.43
N GLU A 190 -8.26 -12.15 10.16
CA GLU A 190 -6.89 -12.21 9.66
C GLU A 190 -6.61 -13.66 9.22
N MET A 191 -6.34 -13.83 7.93
CA MET A 191 -6.03 -15.14 7.37
C MET A 191 -4.67 -15.57 7.91
N ARG A 192 -4.69 -16.45 8.91
CA ARG A 192 -3.47 -17.06 9.45
C ARG A 192 -3.11 -18.26 8.59
N ALA A 193 -2.15 -18.08 7.70
CA ALA A 193 -1.52 -19.20 7.02
C ALA A 193 -0.83 -20.09 8.07
N ALA A 194 -1.24 -21.34 8.12
CA ALA A 194 -0.65 -22.38 8.94
C ALA A 194 -0.55 -23.63 8.10
N GLN A 195 0.45 -24.47 8.38
CA GLN A 195 0.55 -25.78 7.74
C GLN A 195 -0.58 -26.66 8.26
N VAL A 196 -1.40 -27.19 7.37
CA VAL A 196 -2.58 -27.98 7.69
C VAL A 196 -2.48 -29.34 7.00
N SER A 197 -2.68 -30.40 7.77
CA SER A 197 -2.88 -31.73 7.19
C SER A 197 -4.28 -31.81 6.60
N LEU A 198 -4.39 -32.22 5.34
CA LEU A 198 -5.69 -32.40 4.68
C LEU A 198 -6.41 -33.68 5.10
N GLU A 199 -5.69 -34.64 5.69
CA GLU A 199 -6.20 -35.94 6.13
C GLU A 199 -7.38 -35.87 7.12
N PRO A 200 -7.34 -35.05 8.20
CA PRO A 200 -8.44 -34.93 9.14
C PRO A 200 -9.64 -34.20 8.52
N ILE A 201 -9.38 -33.18 7.69
CA ILE A 201 -10.42 -32.38 7.04
C ILE A 201 -11.27 -33.25 6.11
N VAL A 202 -10.63 -34.07 5.28
CA VAL A 202 -11.34 -34.97 4.36
C VAL A 202 -12.18 -35.98 5.14
N ARG A 203 -11.66 -36.50 6.27
CA ARG A 203 -12.39 -37.45 7.12
C ARG A 203 -13.63 -36.82 7.75
N ASP A 204 -13.52 -35.60 8.27
CA ASP A 204 -14.63 -34.89 8.90
C ASP A 204 -15.76 -34.63 7.89
N ILE A 205 -15.42 -34.18 6.67
CA ILE A 205 -16.39 -33.94 5.60
C ILE A 205 -17.13 -35.23 5.21
N ILE A 206 -16.42 -36.35 5.06
CA ILE A 206 -17.06 -37.64 4.76
C ILE A 206 -18.02 -38.05 5.88
N GLY A 207 -17.66 -37.79 7.14
CA GLY A 207 -18.52 -38.00 8.29
C GLY A 207 -19.79 -37.15 8.25
N GLU A 208 -19.66 -35.85 7.96
CA GLU A 208 -20.80 -34.93 7.82
C GLU A 208 -21.75 -35.32 6.68
N MET A 209 -21.24 -35.85 5.58
CA MET A 209 -22.05 -36.28 4.43
C MET A 209 -22.71 -37.65 4.60
N SER A 210 -22.34 -38.42 5.63
CA SER A 210 -22.87 -39.76 5.87
C SER A 210 -24.42 -39.85 5.93
N PRO A 211 -25.16 -38.89 6.51
CA PRO A 211 -26.63 -38.93 6.54
C PRO A 211 -27.27 -38.85 5.14
N ASP A 212 -26.66 -38.12 4.22
CA ASP A 212 -27.15 -37.93 2.85
C ASP A 212 -26.85 -39.13 1.94
N MET A 213 -26.04 -40.07 2.43
CA MET A 213 -25.61 -41.27 1.70
C MET A 213 -26.41 -42.52 2.07
N VAL A 214 -27.35 -42.40 3.01
CA VAL A 214 -28.22 -43.52 3.42
C VAL A 214 -29.02 -44.02 2.21
N GLY A 215 -28.80 -45.28 1.84
CA GLY A 215 -29.45 -45.94 0.69
C GLY A 215 -28.68 -45.83 -0.63
N ARG A 216 -27.45 -45.29 -0.62
CA ARG A 216 -26.54 -45.28 -1.77
C ARG A 216 -25.29 -46.10 -1.44
N ASP A 217 -24.83 -46.89 -2.41
CA ASP A 217 -23.55 -47.60 -2.30
C ASP A 217 -22.44 -46.69 -2.82
N VAL A 218 -21.64 -46.13 -1.91
CA VAL A 218 -20.60 -45.12 -2.20
C VAL A 218 -19.26 -45.61 -1.67
N GLU A 219 -18.33 -45.83 -2.59
CA GLU A 219 -16.93 -46.17 -2.28
C GLU A 219 -16.04 -44.93 -2.42
N TRP A 220 -15.28 -44.61 -1.38
CA TRP A 220 -14.34 -43.48 -1.36
C TRP A 220 -12.92 -43.96 -1.60
N LEU A 221 -12.34 -43.59 -2.75
CA LEU A 221 -10.93 -43.85 -3.06
C LEU A 221 -10.13 -42.57 -2.81
N ILE A 222 -9.48 -42.49 -1.64
CA ILE A 222 -8.68 -41.34 -1.21
C ILE A 222 -7.20 -41.73 -1.32
N GLY A 223 -6.42 -40.96 -2.09
CA GLY A 223 -4.97 -41.12 -2.20
C GLY A 223 -4.22 -40.47 -1.04
N GLU A 224 -2.88 -40.45 -1.09
CA GLU A 224 -2.08 -39.72 -0.09
C GLU A 224 -2.39 -38.22 -0.14
N LEU A 225 -2.71 -37.64 1.02
CA LEU A 225 -3.06 -36.22 1.13
C LEU A 225 -1.88 -35.39 1.64
N PRO A 226 -1.54 -34.26 0.99
CA PRO A 226 -0.41 -33.43 1.39
C PRO A 226 -0.71 -32.59 2.64
N GLU A 227 0.35 -32.09 3.27
CA GLU A 227 0.27 -30.93 4.16
C GLU A 227 0.45 -29.65 3.34
N VAL A 228 -0.41 -28.66 3.56
CA VAL A 228 -0.47 -27.39 2.80
C VAL A 228 -0.45 -26.16 3.69
#